data_AF-A0A1M6QWY7-F1
#
_entry.id   AF-A0A1M6QWY7-F1
#
_cell.length_a   1.000
_cell.length_b   1.000
_cell.length_c   1.000
_cell.angle_alpha   90.00
_cell.angle_beta   90.00
_cell.angle_gamma   90.00
#
_symmetry.space_group_name_H-M   'P 1'
#
loop_
_entity.id
_entity.type
_entity.pdbx_description
1 polymer ?
#
loop_
_entity_poly.entity_id
_entity_poly.type
_entity_poly.pdbx_seq_one_letter_code
_entity_poly.pdbx_strand_id
1 'polypeptide(L)'
;MNYYKGFFINEPVGNNIFSYDERKQKKIYVPPLKEGNIEDAKIGENIVFCEIEDKNEINALGLEYFIKYLFNEKDVYIFDNHNHAFYFWVESLKRGKFKKGIKLVHVDQHKDMREPNTYIKDINDLENVFKYTNFNLNVGNFIKPALKLGIFSDVVILDNLNSFYLDINEEFVLDIDLDIFSKDMDYIDYDLKISKIKELIKKSKVITIATSPFFIEQNYAIDVLKEIFKF
;
A
#
# COMPACT_ATOMS: atom_id res chain seq x y z
N MET A 1 1.10 5.28 15.29
CA MET A 1 2.14 6.34 15.45
C MET A 1 3.42 5.85 16.13
N ASN A 2 3.37 4.99 17.17
CA ASN A 2 4.56 4.69 17.99
C ASN A 2 5.71 3.96 17.27
N TYR A 3 5.45 3.20 16.20
CA TYR A 3 6.50 2.42 15.51
C TYR A 3 7.06 3.11 14.25
N TYR A 4 6.20 3.75 13.45
CA TYR A 4 6.63 4.52 12.27
C TYR A 4 7.17 5.89 12.66
N LYS A 5 8.43 5.91 13.12
CA LYS A 5 9.16 7.12 13.54
C LYS A 5 10.20 7.61 12.52
N GLY A 6 10.22 7.04 11.32
CA GLY A 6 11.28 7.28 10.34
C GLY A 6 12.50 6.41 10.65
N PHE A 7 12.88 5.54 9.73
CA PHE A 7 14.07 4.69 9.90
C PHE A 7 14.57 4.16 8.55
N PHE A 8 15.83 3.75 8.52
CA PHE A 8 16.43 3.10 7.36
C PHE A 8 16.42 1.58 7.50
N ILE A 9 16.19 0.89 6.39
CA ILE A 9 16.45 -0.54 6.22
C ILE A 9 17.74 -0.65 5.40
N ASN A 10 18.81 -1.16 6.01
CA ASN A 10 20.13 -1.28 5.38
C ASN A 10 20.47 -2.73 4.97
N GLU A 11 19.81 -3.70 5.58
CA GLU A 11 19.97 -5.13 5.31
C GLU A 11 19.15 -5.55 4.07
N PRO A 12 19.52 -6.61 3.34
CA PRO A 12 18.79 -7.11 2.17
C PRO A 12 17.49 -7.85 2.56
N VAL A 13 16.57 -7.13 3.19
CA VAL A 13 15.32 -7.65 3.75
C VAL A 13 14.14 -6.77 3.38
N GLY A 14 12.93 -7.31 3.45
CA GLY A 14 11.71 -6.61 3.02
C GLY A 14 11.84 -6.06 1.59
N ASN A 15 11.49 -4.80 1.38
CA ASN A 15 11.68 -4.13 0.08
C ASN A 15 13.15 -3.82 -0.25
N ASN A 16 14.06 -3.87 0.72
CA ASN A 16 15.46 -3.56 0.45
C ASN A 16 16.18 -4.73 -0.25
N ILE A 17 15.54 -5.90 -0.38
CA ILE A 17 16.12 -7.11 -1.00
C ILE A 17 16.27 -7.00 -2.52
N PHE A 18 15.44 -6.17 -3.16
CA PHE A 18 15.36 -6.07 -4.62
C PHE A 18 16.69 -5.60 -5.22
N SER A 19 17.23 -6.43 -6.13
CA SER A 19 18.54 -6.25 -6.77
C SER A 19 19.66 -5.84 -5.82
N TYR A 20 19.60 -6.24 -4.53
CA TYR A 20 20.42 -5.64 -3.47
C TYR A 20 21.90 -5.69 -3.79
N ASP A 21 22.43 -6.81 -4.28
CA ASP A 21 23.85 -6.99 -4.55
C ASP A 21 24.34 -6.14 -5.73
N GLU A 22 23.48 -5.88 -6.71
CA GLU A 22 23.81 -5.20 -7.97
C GLU A 22 23.80 -3.67 -7.86
N ARG A 23 22.92 -3.12 -7.01
CA ARG A 23 22.76 -1.66 -6.82
C ARG A 23 23.83 -1.05 -5.90
N LYS A 24 24.18 0.22 -6.11
CA LYS A 24 25.09 1.01 -5.26
C LYS A 24 24.38 1.51 -4.00
N GLN A 25 23.15 2.00 -4.12
CA GLN A 25 22.33 2.34 -2.96
C GLN A 25 22.05 1.05 -2.19
N LYS A 26 22.41 0.96 -0.90
CA LYS A 26 22.18 -0.25 -0.07
C LYS A 26 21.13 -0.05 1.02
N LYS A 27 20.53 1.13 1.07
CA LYS A 27 19.53 1.48 2.07
C LYS A 27 18.29 2.08 1.44
N ILE A 28 17.15 1.83 2.04
CA ILE A 28 15.90 2.53 1.77
C ILE A 28 15.36 3.11 3.07
N TYR A 29 14.54 4.15 2.94
CA TYR A 29 13.92 4.82 4.07
C TYR A 29 12.45 4.43 4.16
N VAL A 30 11.98 4.25 5.40
CA VAL A 30 10.55 4.14 5.71
C VAL A 30 10.15 5.43 6.42
N PRO A 31 9.32 6.28 5.80
CA PRO A 31 8.88 7.54 6.38
C PRO A 31 8.17 7.40 7.74
N PRO A 32 8.28 8.44 8.61
CA PRO A 32 7.46 8.53 9.81
C PRO A 32 5.98 8.68 9.45
N LEU A 33 5.10 8.17 10.34
CA LEU A 33 3.67 8.35 10.22
C LEU A 33 3.24 9.64 10.92
N LYS A 34 2.50 10.49 10.21
CA LYS A 34 1.89 11.72 10.70
C LYS A 34 0.36 11.64 10.61
N GLU A 35 -0.35 12.18 11.59
CA GLU A 35 -1.78 12.45 11.43
C GLU A 35 -1.97 13.77 10.66
N GLY A 36 -2.80 13.74 9.63
CA GLY A 36 -2.93 14.86 8.71
C GLY A 36 -4.10 14.68 7.73
N ASN A 37 -3.97 15.28 6.55
CA ASN A 37 -4.93 15.17 5.46
C ASN A 37 -4.23 14.98 4.12
N ILE A 38 -5.02 14.93 3.03
CA ILE A 38 -4.52 14.66 1.69
C ILE A 38 -3.46 15.67 1.21
N GLU A 39 -3.50 16.93 1.66
CA GLU A 39 -2.53 17.96 1.28
C GLU A 39 -1.18 17.82 1.99
N ASP A 40 -1.09 16.96 3.01
CA ASP A 40 0.17 16.59 3.65
C ASP A 40 0.96 15.54 2.84
N ALA A 41 0.35 14.92 1.82
CA ALA A 41 1.06 14.02 0.91
C ALA A 41 2.00 14.83 0.01
N LYS A 42 3.28 14.85 0.36
CA LYS A 42 4.35 15.58 -0.32
C LYS A 42 5.55 14.67 -0.50
N ILE A 43 6.29 14.88 -1.59
CA ILE A 43 7.54 14.16 -1.87
C ILE A 43 8.58 14.56 -0.83
N GLY A 44 9.24 13.57 -0.25
CA GLY A 44 10.39 13.71 0.65
C GLY A 44 11.72 13.62 -0.09
N GLU A 45 12.81 13.70 0.66
CA GLU A 45 14.17 13.70 0.11
C GLU A 45 14.83 12.31 0.11
N ASN A 46 14.18 11.31 0.72
CA ASN A 46 14.78 10.00 0.94
C ASN A 46 14.35 9.00 -0.14
N ILE A 47 15.29 8.13 -0.51
CA ILE A 47 15.04 6.97 -1.37
C ILE A 47 14.31 5.91 -0.57
N VAL A 48 13.12 5.51 -1.02
CA VAL A 48 12.24 4.56 -0.32
C VAL A 48 12.08 3.22 -1.04
N PHE A 49 12.50 3.17 -2.31
CA PHE A 49 12.61 1.96 -3.11
C PHE A 49 13.75 2.12 -4.10
N CYS A 50 14.44 1.02 -4.40
CA CYS A 50 15.52 1.04 -5.38
C CYS A 50 15.71 -0.36 -5.96
N GLU A 51 15.84 -0.43 -7.28
CA GLU A 51 16.01 -1.66 -8.04
C GLU A 51 16.83 -1.38 -9.31
N ILE A 52 17.38 -2.43 -9.92
CA ILE A 52 18.00 -2.37 -11.24
C ILE A 52 16.93 -2.64 -12.31
N GLU A 53 16.73 -1.68 -13.20
CA GLU A 53 15.87 -1.81 -14.38
C GLU A 53 16.68 -1.49 -15.63
N ASP A 54 16.64 -2.38 -16.64
CA ASP A 54 17.42 -2.23 -17.88
C ASP A 54 18.92 -1.91 -17.65
N LYS A 55 19.52 -2.55 -16.62
CA LYS A 55 20.91 -2.35 -16.15
C LYS A 55 21.19 -0.98 -15.53
N ASN A 56 20.17 -0.15 -15.32
CA ASN A 56 20.28 1.13 -14.64
C ASN A 56 19.73 1.00 -13.22
N GLU A 57 20.41 1.61 -12.27
CA GLU A 57 19.91 1.72 -10.90
C GLU A 57 18.89 2.85 -10.82
N ILE A 58 17.66 2.50 -10.49
CA ILE A 58 16.56 3.44 -10.30
C ILE A 58 16.38 3.66 -8.80
N ASN A 59 16.34 4.94 -8.40
CA ASN A 59 16.18 5.36 -7.02
C ASN A 59 14.90 6.17 -6.91
N ALA A 60 13.90 5.61 -6.22
CA ALA A 60 12.58 6.21 -6.08
C ALA A 60 12.49 7.04 -4.79
N LEU A 61 12.16 8.32 -4.92
CA LEU A 61 11.86 9.20 -3.79
C LEU A 61 10.42 8.98 -3.34
N GLY A 62 10.24 8.82 -2.03
CA GLY A 62 8.93 8.60 -1.42
C GLY A 62 8.29 9.85 -0.86
N LEU A 63 7.30 9.66 0.00
CA LEU A 63 6.66 10.70 0.78
C LEU A 63 7.58 11.21 1.90
N GLU A 64 7.39 12.47 2.27
CA GLU A 64 8.02 13.07 3.46
C GLU A 64 7.51 12.38 4.74
N TYR A 65 6.21 12.09 4.78
CA TYR A 65 5.51 11.39 5.84
C TYR A 65 4.51 10.40 5.23
N PHE A 66 4.38 9.23 5.86
CA PHE A 66 3.14 8.48 5.73
C PHE A 66 2.03 9.24 6.42
N ILE A 67 0.83 9.20 5.86
CA ILE A 67 -0.29 10.00 6.35
C ILE A 67 -1.37 9.07 6.88
N LYS A 68 -1.80 9.31 8.11
CA LYS A 68 -3.08 8.84 8.62
C LYS A 68 -4.08 9.98 8.54
N TYR A 69 -5.12 9.78 7.74
CA TYR A 69 -6.15 10.76 7.46
C TYR A 69 -7.51 10.21 7.90
N LEU A 70 -8.32 11.02 8.58
CA LEU A 70 -9.70 10.68 8.93
C LEU A 70 -10.64 11.31 7.89
N PHE A 71 -11.23 10.49 7.02
CA PHE A 71 -12.15 10.93 5.97
C PHE A 71 -13.54 10.35 6.18
N ASN A 72 -14.54 11.21 6.43
CA ASN A 72 -15.93 10.79 6.66
C ASN A 72 -16.02 9.62 7.68
N GLU A 73 -15.35 9.79 8.82
CA GLU A 73 -15.24 8.82 9.93
C GLU A 73 -14.45 7.52 9.61
N LYS A 74 -13.89 7.40 8.41
CA LYS A 74 -13.05 6.27 7.98
C LYS A 74 -11.57 6.59 8.17
N ASP A 75 -10.82 5.62 8.65
CA ASP A 75 -9.36 5.73 8.68
C ASP A 75 -8.82 5.47 7.26
N VAL A 76 -8.02 6.41 6.76
CA VAL A 76 -7.27 6.33 5.50
C VAL A 76 -5.79 6.36 5.84
N TYR A 77 -5.02 5.43 5.29
CA TYR A 77 -3.56 5.39 5.43
C TYR A 77 -2.92 5.52 4.06
N ILE A 78 -1.99 6.46 3.91
CA ILE A 78 -1.26 6.74 2.68
C ILE A 78 0.23 6.51 2.96
N PHE A 79 0.88 5.71 2.13
CA PHE A 79 2.27 5.30 2.28
C PHE A 79 2.92 5.01 0.93
N ASP A 80 4.23 4.79 0.91
CA ASP A 80 4.98 4.58 -0.33
C ASP A 80 4.77 3.16 -0.86
N ASN A 81 5.40 2.18 -0.20
CA ASN A 81 5.43 0.79 -0.65
C ASN A 81 4.24 -0.01 -0.12
N HIS A 82 3.67 -0.87 -0.97
CA HIS A 82 2.37 -1.48 -0.69
C HIS A 82 2.32 -2.43 0.53
N ASN A 83 3.43 -3.08 0.87
CA ASN A 83 3.53 -3.98 2.02
C ASN A 83 3.11 -3.33 3.36
N HIS A 84 3.22 -2.01 3.49
CA HIS A 84 2.81 -1.29 4.70
C HIS A 84 1.31 -1.42 5.01
N ALA A 85 0.49 -1.73 4.00
CA ALA A 85 -0.93 -2.03 4.16
C ALA A 85 -1.17 -3.09 5.25
N PHE A 86 -0.34 -4.15 5.30
CA PHE A 86 -0.46 -5.22 6.28
C PHE A 86 -0.46 -4.73 7.72
N TYR A 87 0.46 -3.82 8.07
CA TYR A 87 0.53 -3.27 9.43
C TYR A 87 -0.75 -2.47 9.74
N PHE A 88 -1.18 -1.61 8.81
CA PHE A 88 -2.33 -0.73 9.03
C PHE A 88 -3.66 -1.48 9.06
N TRP A 89 -3.78 -2.58 8.34
CA TRP A 89 -4.93 -3.50 8.47
C TRP A 89 -4.99 -4.11 9.87
N VAL A 90 -3.87 -4.63 10.39
CA VAL A 90 -3.83 -5.21 11.74
C VAL A 90 -4.11 -4.15 12.81
N GLU A 91 -3.50 -2.98 12.69
CA GLU A 91 -3.73 -1.86 13.61
C GLU A 91 -5.21 -1.46 13.63
N SER A 92 -5.85 -1.39 12.46
CA SER A 92 -7.25 -1.02 12.32
C SER A 92 -8.20 -2.11 12.83
N LEU A 93 -7.89 -3.39 12.56
CA LEU A 93 -8.62 -4.54 13.10
C LEU A 93 -8.60 -4.54 14.64
N LYS A 94 -7.42 -4.33 15.25
CA LYS A 94 -7.27 -4.25 16.71
C LYS A 94 -8.03 -3.08 17.33
N ARG A 95 -8.17 -1.98 16.59
CA ARG A 95 -8.97 -0.82 16.99
C ARG A 95 -10.47 -1.00 16.72
N GLY A 96 -10.90 -2.18 16.25
CA GLY A 96 -12.30 -2.49 15.99
C GLY A 96 -12.90 -1.76 14.79
N LYS A 97 -12.07 -1.30 13.85
CA LYS A 97 -12.53 -0.54 12.67
C LYS A 97 -13.23 -1.40 11.62
N PHE A 98 -12.95 -2.70 11.63
CA PHE A 98 -13.66 -3.71 10.85
C PHE A 98 -13.62 -5.06 11.58
N LYS A 99 -14.43 -6.02 11.13
CA LYS A 99 -14.49 -7.36 11.71
C LYS A 99 -13.51 -8.30 11.00
N LYS A 100 -12.88 -9.19 11.76
CA LYS A 100 -12.05 -10.26 11.22
C LYS A 100 -12.86 -11.12 10.24
N GLY A 101 -12.29 -11.46 9.09
CA GLY A 101 -12.97 -12.23 8.03
C GLY A 101 -13.80 -11.37 7.07
N ILE A 102 -13.68 -10.03 7.12
CA ILE A 102 -14.22 -9.14 6.08
C ILE A 102 -13.53 -9.39 4.73
N LYS A 103 -14.12 -8.96 3.61
CA LYS A 103 -13.44 -9.00 2.31
C LYS A 103 -12.42 -7.87 2.16
N LEU A 104 -11.38 -8.14 1.38
CA LEU A 104 -10.48 -7.12 0.85
C LEU A 104 -10.86 -6.82 -0.60
N VAL A 105 -10.95 -5.55 -0.96
CA VAL A 105 -11.00 -5.09 -2.35
C VAL A 105 -9.68 -4.42 -2.67
N HIS A 106 -8.97 -4.96 -3.66
CA HIS A 106 -7.60 -4.60 -4.00
C HIS A 106 -7.56 -3.99 -5.40
N VAL A 107 -7.26 -2.70 -5.52
CA VAL A 107 -7.13 -1.99 -6.80
C VAL A 107 -5.66 -1.77 -7.08
N ASP A 108 -5.11 -2.40 -8.11
CA ASP A 108 -3.65 -2.47 -8.31
C ASP A 108 -3.35 -3.03 -9.71
N GLN A 109 -2.24 -2.64 -10.33
CA GLN A 109 -1.71 -3.30 -11.53
C GLN A 109 -1.31 -4.77 -11.26
N HIS A 110 -0.93 -5.07 -10.03
CA HIS A 110 -0.44 -6.33 -9.53
C HIS A 110 -1.44 -7.04 -8.60
N LYS A 111 -1.14 -8.30 -8.29
CA LYS A 111 -1.99 -9.13 -7.42
C LYS A 111 -1.48 -9.22 -5.99
N ASP A 112 -0.21 -8.95 -5.76
CA ASP A 112 0.48 -8.97 -4.45
C ASP A 112 0.26 -10.21 -3.56
N MET A 113 0.12 -11.33 -4.26
CA MET A 113 -0.21 -12.64 -3.71
C MET A 113 0.93 -13.65 -3.84
N ARG A 114 2.19 -13.19 -3.94
CA ARG A 114 3.36 -14.08 -3.89
C ARG A 114 3.47 -14.69 -2.49
N GLU A 115 4.08 -15.87 -2.41
CA GLU A 115 4.37 -16.51 -1.12
C GLU A 115 5.45 -15.72 -0.38
N PRO A 116 5.27 -15.40 0.91
CA PRO A 116 6.37 -14.89 1.73
C PRO A 116 7.31 -16.05 2.11
N ASN A 117 8.59 -15.74 2.34
CA ASN A 117 9.55 -16.74 2.84
C ASN A 117 9.15 -17.33 4.19
N THR A 118 8.48 -16.52 5.02
CA THR A 118 8.04 -16.90 6.37
C THR A 118 6.68 -16.31 6.65
N TYR A 119 5.81 -17.07 7.31
CA TYR A 119 4.54 -16.58 7.82
C TYR A 119 4.67 -16.15 9.28
N ILE A 120 4.08 -15.01 9.62
CA ILE A 120 3.87 -14.62 11.02
C ILE A 120 2.86 -15.57 11.67
N LYS A 121 3.08 -15.93 12.94
CA LYS A 121 2.25 -16.91 13.67
C LYS A 121 0.90 -16.33 14.10
N ASP A 122 0.92 -15.10 14.62
CA ASP A 122 -0.25 -14.38 15.08
C ASP A 122 -0.03 -12.88 14.94
N ILE A 123 -1.08 -12.10 15.23
CA ILE A 123 -1.09 -10.64 15.15
C ILE A 123 -1.36 -10.01 16.52
N ASN A 124 -1.06 -10.71 17.62
CA ASN A 124 -1.41 -10.23 18.96
C ASN A 124 -0.52 -9.06 19.40
N ASP A 125 0.73 -9.02 18.93
CA ASP A 125 1.67 -7.94 19.23
C ASP A 125 1.93 -7.07 18.00
N LEU A 126 1.64 -5.78 18.11
CA LEU A 126 1.85 -4.81 17.03
C LEU A 126 3.33 -4.56 16.73
N GLU A 127 4.23 -4.74 17.70
CA GLU A 127 5.66 -4.61 17.44
C GLU A 127 6.15 -5.74 16.52
N ASN A 128 5.73 -6.98 16.80
CA ASN A 128 6.01 -8.11 15.92
C ASN A 128 5.40 -7.94 14.53
N VAL A 129 4.17 -7.42 14.43
CA VAL A 129 3.56 -7.11 13.14
C VAL A 129 4.35 -6.04 12.39
N PHE A 130 4.77 -4.98 13.07
CA PHE A 130 5.62 -3.94 12.49
C PHE A 130 6.94 -4.51 11.94
N LYS A 131 7.64 -5.33 12.73
CA LYS A 131 8.88 -5.98 12.30
C LYS A 131 8.62 -6.88 11.09
N TYR A 132 7.58 -7.70 11.13
CA TYR A 132 7.22 -8.59 10.04
C TYR A 132 6.92 -7.83 8.74
N THR A 133 6.12 -6.76 8.82
CA THR A 133 5.81 -5.90 7.67
C THR A 133 7.05 -5.33 7.01
N ASN A 134 8.02 -4.86 7.80
CA ASN A 134 9.18 -4.12 7.28
C ASN A 134 10.36 -5.00 6.90
N PHE A 135 10.53 -6.16 7.56
CA PHE A 135 11.72 -7.01 7.41
C PHE A 135 11.44 -8.38 6.79
N ASN A 136 10.17 -8.80 6.65
CA ASN A 136 9.82 -10.10 6.05
C ASN A 136 8.92 -9.98 4.82
N LEU A 137 8.12 -8.92 4.74
CA LEU A 137 7.23 -8.66 3.61
C LEU A 137 7.86 -7.65 2.65
N ASN A 138 7.51 -7.80 1.38
CA ASN A 138 7.79 -6.83 0.34
C ASN A 138 6.51 -6.52 -0.45
N VAL A 139 6.60 -5.58 -1.39
CA VAL A 139 5.46 -5.14 -2.20
C VAL A 139 4.67 -6.30 -2.81
N GLY A 140 5.28 -7.44 -3.16
CA GLY A 140 4.56 -8.52 -3.84
C GLY A 140 3.93 -9.62 -2.98
N ASN A 141 4.05 -9.61 -1.64
CA ASN A 141 3.77 -10.82 -0.83
C ASN A 141 3.00 -10.62 0.50
N PHE A 142 2.34 -9.47 0.70
CA PHE A 142 1.73 -9.12 1.99
C PHE A 142 0.28 -9.58 2.15
N ILE A 143 -0.44 -9.86 1.06
CA ILE A 143 -1.86 -10.27 1.12
C ILE A 143 -2.03 -11.70 1.62
N LYS A 144 -1.18 -12.63 1.17
CA LYS A 144 -1.23 -14.05 1.60
C LYS A 144 -1.14 -14.25 3.12
N PRO A 145 -0.22 -13.59 3.85
CA PRO A 145 -0.24 -13.55 5.30
C PRO A 145 -1.59 -13.14 5.88
N ALA A 146 -2.21 -12.08 5.35
CA ALA A 146 -3.48 -11.56 5.86
C ALA A 146 -4.63 -12.56 5.70
N LEU A 147 -4.68 -13.25 4.56
CA LEU A 147 -5.62 -14.35 4.31
C LEU A 147 -5.39 -15.54 5.24
N LYS A 148 -4.13 -15.97 5.40
CA LYS A 148 -3.80 -17.12 6.27
C LYS A 148 -4.15 -16.88 7.74
N LEU A 149 -3.99 -15.64 8.19
CA LEU A 149 -4.39 -15.21 9.53
C LEU A 149 -5.91 -15.05 9.69
N GLY A 150 -6.66 -15.11 8.58
CA GLY A 150 -8.10 -14.86 8.52
C GLY A 150 -8.46 -13.40 8.79
N ILE A 151 -7.53 -12.46 8.60
CA ILE A 151 -7.86 -11.01 8.66
C ILE A 151 -8.93 -10.73 7.61
N PHE A 152 -8.69 -11.23 6.41
CA PHE A 152 -9.64 -11.25 5.31
C PHE A 152 -10.09 -12.67 5.01
N SER A 153 -11.35 -12.82 4.58
CA SER A 153 -11.90 -14.11 4.13
C SER A 153 -11.59 -14.38 2.66
N ASP A 154 -11.54 -13.33 1.84
CA ASP A 154 -11.32 -13.40 0.40
C ASP A 154 -10.81 -12.03 -0.12
N VAL A 155 -10.31 -12.01 -1.35
CA VAL A 155 -9.80 -10.81 -2.03
C VAL A 155 -10.46 -10.65 -3.40
N VAL A 156 -11.09 -9.50 -3.61
CA VAL A 156 -11.56 -9.08 -4.94
C VAL A 156 -10.48 -8.19 -5.55
N ILE A 157 -9.83 -8.67 -6.61
CA ILE A 157 -8.75 -7.95 -7.29
C ILE A 157 -9.32 -7.19 -8.50
N LEU A 158 -8.99 -5.91 -8.56
CA LEU A 158 -9.37 -4.95 -9.60
C LEU A 158 -8.12 -4.56 -10.40
N ASP A 159 -7.62 -5.49 -11.23
CA ASP A 159 -6.35 -5.38 -11.98
C ASP A 159 -6.54 -5.30 -13.51
N ASN A 160 -7.78 -5.30 -13.99
CA ASN A 160 -8.08 -5.30 -15.43
C ASN A 160 -9.46 -4.70 -15.74
N LEU A 161 -9.70 -4.34 -17.00
CA LEU A 161 -10.95 -3.68 -17.43
C LEU A 161 -12.23 -4.39 -16.97
N ASN A 162 -12.32 -5.72 -17.07
CA ASN A 162 -13.52 -6.45 -16.69
C ASN A 162 -13.79 -6.37 -15.19
N SER A 163 -12.73 -6.38 -14.38
CA SER A 163 -12.84 -6.30 -12.93
C SER A 163 -13.44 -4.95 -12.47
N PHE A 164 -13.15 -3.84 -13.17
CA PHE A 164 -13.71 -2.51 -12.84
C PHE A 164 -15.24 -2.43 -12.96
N TYR A 165 -15.87 -3.35 -13.70
CA TYR A 165 -17.33 -3.45 -13.80
C TYR A 165 -17.97 -4.35 -12.75
N LEU A 166 -17.19 -4.98 -11.86
CA LEU A 166 -17.73 -5.80 -10.78
C LEU A 166 -18.51 -4.93 -9.78
N ASP A 167 -19.72 -5.37 -9.45
CA ASP A 167 -20.50 -4.76 -8.38
C ASP A 167 -20.12 -5.39 -7.03
N ILE A 168 -19.74 -4.54 -6.08
CA ILE A 168 -19.27 -4.94 -4.75
C ILE A 168 -20.23 -4.34 -3.73
N ASN A 169 -21.06 -5.20 -3.15
CA ASN A 169 -22.17 -4.84 -2.25
C ASN A 169 -21.96 -5.27 -0.80
N GLU A 170 -20.96 -6.10 -0.53
CA GLU A 170 -20.62 -6.55 0.82
C GLU A 170 -19.77 -5.50 1.55
N GLU A 171 -19.60 -5.64 2.87
CA GLU A 171 -18.66 -4.81 3.61
C GLU A 171 -17.21 -5.23 3.30
N PHE A 172 -16.32 -4.26 3.05
CA PHE A 172 -14.91 -4.52 2.73
C PHE A 172 -13.96 -3.48 3.33
N VAL A 173 -12.69 -3.88 3.41
CA VAL A 173 -11.55 -2.97 3.47
C VAL A 173 -11.07 -2.71 2.04
N LEU A 174 -10.78 -1.45 1.72
CA LEU A 174 -10.28 -1.05 0.41
C LEU A 174 -8.77 -0.85 0.48
N ASP A 175 -8.07 -1.43 -0.47
CA ASP A 175 -6.63 -1.27 -0.66
C ASP A 175 -6.37 -0.83 -2.10
N ILE A 176 -5.57 0.21 -2.26
CA ILE A 176 -5.33 0.87 -3.54
C ILE A 176 -3.82 1.01 -3.73
N ASP A 177 -3.28 0.41 -4.77
CA ASP A 177 -2.02 0.85 -5.36
C ASP A 177 -2.32 1.90 -6.44
N LEU A 178 -1.63 3.04 -6.38
CA LEU A 178 -1.77 4.09 -7.39
C LEU A 178 -1.06 3.74 -8.70
N ASP A 179 -0.26 2.68 -8.75
CA ASP A 179 0.29 2.14 -10.00
C ASP A 179 -0.79 1.65 -10.99
N ILE A 180 -2.05 1.50 -10.56
CA ILE A 180 -3.20 1.31 -11.45
C ILE A 180 -3.39 2.49 -12.44
N PHE A 181 -2.76 3.63 -12.17
CA PHE A 181 -2.68 4.79 -13.05
C PHE A 181 -1.37 4.87 -13.85
N SER A 182 -0.51 3.86 -13.76
CA SER A 182 0.69 3.77 -14.58
C SER A 182 0.34 3.66 -16.07
N LYS A 183 1.31 3.95 -16.94
CA LYS A 183 1.14 3.88 -18.41
C LYS A 183 0.74 2.49 -18.89
N ASP A 184 1.15 1.44 -18.19
CA ASP A 184 0.80 0.05 -18.54
C ASP A 184 -0.71 -0.21 -18.37
N MET A 185 -1.38 0.62 -17.56
CA MET A 185 -2.80 0.53 -17.25
C MET A 185 -3.67 1.56 -17.99
N ASP A 186 -3.11 2.25 -19.00
CA ASP A 186 -3.83 3.25 -19.83
C ASP A 186 -4.92 2.65 -20.73
N TYR A 187 -4.92 1.32 -20.90
CA TYR A 187 -6.01 0.63 -21.61
C TYR A 187 -7.33 0.62 -20.82
N ILE A 188 -7.29 0.92 -19.52
CA ILE A 188 -8.47 1.18 -18.69
C ILE A 188 -8.68 2.70 -18.63
N ASP A 189 -9.86 3.14 -19.06
CA ASP A 189 -10.24 4.55 -19.07
C ASP A 189 -10.03 5.23 -17.70
N TYR A 190 -9.45 6.43 -17.72
CA TYR A 190 -9.10 7.18 -16.52
C TYR A 190 -10.33 7.54 -15.68
N ASP A 191 -11.39 8.03 -16.33
CA ASP A 191 -12.63 8.41 -15.64
C ASP A 191 -13.35 7.19 -15.06
N LEU A 192 -13.27 6.04 -15.73
CA LEU A 192 -13.72 4.76 -15.17
C LEU A 192 -12.93 4.40 -13.90
N LYS A 193 -11.59 4.52 -13.90
CA LYS A 193 -10.76 4.26 -12.72
C LYS A 193 -11.14 5.18 -11.56
N ILE A 194 -11.19 6.49 -11.80
CA ILE A 194 -11.53 7.50 -10.80
C ILE A 194 -12.94 7.28 -10.24
N SER A 195 -13.94 7.09 -11.10
CA SER A 195 -15.33 6.91 -10.68
C SER A 195 -15.50 5.63 -9.85
N LYS A 196 -14.88 4.52 -10.27
CA LYS A 196 -14.92 3.26 -9.52
C LYS A 196 -14.25 3.39 -8.16
N ILE A 197 -13.05 3.96 -8.08
CA ILE A 197 -12.35 4.15 -6.80
C ILE A 197 -13.16 5.05 -5.86
N LYS A 198 -13.74 6.15 -6.35
CA LYS A 198 -14.63 7.02 -5.55
C LYS A 198 -15.87 6.29 -5.03
N GLU A 199 -16.45 5.40 -5.83
CA GLU A 199 -17.55 4.53 -5.40
C GLU A 199 -17.11 3.60 -4.26
N LEU A 200 -15.96 2.94 -4.41
CA LEU A 200 -15.42 2.01 -3.42
C LEU A 200 -15.06 2.71 -2.10
N ILE A 201 -14.48 3.91 -2.16
CA ILE A 201 -14.16 4.73 -0.98
C ILE A 201 -15.42 4.98 -0.14
N LYS A 202 -16.55 5.30 -0.78
CA LYS A 202 -17.82 5.55 -0.07
C LYS A 202 -18.31 4.31 0.69
N LYS A 203 -18.15 3.12 0.11
CA LYS A 203 -18.66 1.84 0.64
C LYS A 203 -17.71 1.16 1.66
N SER A 204 -16.41 1.45 1.61
CA SER A 204 -15.37 0.81 2.43
C SER A 204 -15.44 1.15 3.92
N LYS A 205 -14.81 0.32 4.78
CA LYS A 205 -14.65 0.59 6.23
C LYS A 205 -13.33 1.29 6.58
N VAL A 206 -12.25 0.86 5.95
CA VAL A 206 -10.88 1.35 6.11
C VAL A 206 -10.26 1.37 4.72
N ILE A 207 -9.38 2.36 4.49
CA ILE A 207 -8.72 2.55 3.19
C ILE A 207 -7.21 2.58 3.40
N THR A 208 -6.48 1.78 2.64
CA THR A 208 -5.02 1.83 2.52
C THR A 208 -4.64 2.20 1.10
N ILE A 209 -3.64 3.08 0.95
CA ILE A 209 -3.22 3.60 -0.35
C ILE A 209 -1.69 3.62 -0.44
N ALA A 210 -1.13 2.90 -1.40
CA ALA A 210 0.28 2.98 -1.79
C ALA A 210 0.46 3.99 -2.92
N THR A 211 1.44 4.89 -2.79
CA THR A 211 1.83 5.79 -3.90
C THR A 211 2.84 5.17 -4.85
N SER A 212 3.47 4.06 -4.44
CA SER A 212 4.30 3.17 -5.27
C SER A 212 5.32 3.90 -6.15
N PRO A 213 6.24 4.70 -5.56
CA PRO A 213 7.12 5.63 -6.29
C PRO A 213 8.09 4.99 -7.28
N PHE A 214 8.25 3.66 -7.26
CA PHE A 214 9.02 2.92 -8.26
C PHE A 214 8.19 2.57 -9.50
N PHE A 215 6.89 2.32 -9.34
CA PHE A 215 5.99 1.82 -10.37
C PHE A 215 5.20 2.95 -11.08
N ILE A 216 5.08 4.10 -10.42
CA ILE A 216 4.44 5.30 -10.96
C ILE A 216 5.24 6.55 -10.55
N GLU A 217 5.25 7.57 -11.41
CA GLU A 217 5.93 8.83 -11.08
C GLU A 217 5.24 9.49 -9.88
N GLN A 218 6.04 9.82 -8.86
CA GLN A 218 5.50 10.16 -7.54
C GLN A 218 4.70 11.47 -7.53
N ASN A 219 5.04 12.48 -8.34
CA ASN A 219 4.21 13.70 -8.42
C ASN A 219 2.85 13.37 -9.02
N TYR A 220 2.83 12.60 -10.11
CA TYR A 220 1.60 12.16 -10.75
C TYR A 220 0.73 11.31 -9.81
N ALA A 221 1.33 10.37 -9.07
CA ALA A 221 0.61 9.60 -8.04
C ALA A 221 -0.04 10.50 -6.99
N ILE A 222 0.67 11.54 -6.50
CA ILE A 222 0.13 12.51 -5.55
C ILE A 222 -1.01 13.34 -6.16
N ASP A 223 -0.91 13.73 -7.43
CA ASP A 223 -1.97 14.48 -8.12
C ASP A 223 -3.25 13.64 -8.27
N VAL A 224 -3.11 12.37 -8.68
CA VAL A 224 -4.22 11.40 -8.76
C VAL A 224 -4.83 11.15 -7.39
N LEU A 225 -4.00 10.95 -6.37
CA LEU A 225 -4.42 10.80 -4.97
C LEU A 225 -5.32 11.97 -4.54
N LYS A 226 -4.92 13.21 -4.83
CA LYS A 226 -5.74 14.39 -4.56
C LYS A 226 -7.05 14.38 -5.34
N GLU A 227 -7.03 13.96 -6.60
CA GLU A 227 -8.23 13.87 -7.42
C GLU A 227 -9.26 12.85 -6.91
N ILE A 228 -8.80 11.69 -6.47
CA ILE A 228 -9.63 10.62 -5.89
C ILE A 228 -10.43 11.14 -4.68
N PHE A 229 -9.88 12.09 -3.92
CA PHE A 229 -10.54 12.68 -2.75
C PHE A 229 -11.27 14.01 -3.02
N LYS A 230 -11.37 14.47 -4.27
CA LYS A 230 -12.26 15.57 -4.67
C LYS A 230 -13.69 15.04 -4.82
N PHE A 231 -14.47 15.12 -3.74
CA PHE A 231 -15.90 14.73 -3.69
C PHE A 231 -16.83 15.94 -3.79
#